data_AF-A0A2V8NMR4-F1
#
_entry.id   AF-A0A2V8NMR4-F1
#
_cell.length_a   1.000
_cell.length_b   1.000
_cell.length_c   1.000
_cell.angle_alpha   90.00
_cell.angle_beta   90.00
_cell.angle_gamma   90.00
#
_symmetry.space_group_name_H-M   'P 1'
#
loop_
_entity.id
_entity.type
_entity.pdbx_description
1 polymer ?
#
loop_
_entity_poly.entity_id
_entity_poly.type
_entity_poly.pdbx_seq_one_letter_code
_entity_poly.pdbx_strand_id
1 'polypeptide(L)'
;MIYETREIDFGDVSGLDYYTGLTFKIYAKGAGSRVGAGGRYDLLTANFGKTEPAIGFMLELDALTDVLLRRERGGMLAANSDLDATMITGNETAPLFMKAKERRQRNERVRIDLKRREP
;
A
#
# COMPACT_ATOMS: atom_id res chain seq x y z
N MET A 1 -14.84 -20.11 3.96
CA MET A 1 -14.39 -21.04 2.90
C MET A 1 -13.84 -20.18 1.77
N ILE A 2 -12.52 -20.19 1.55
CA ILE A 2 -11.90 -19.45 0.45
C ILE A 2 -12.02 -20.38 -0.76
N TYR A 3 -12.81 -20.02 -1.77
CA TYR A 3 -12.83 -20.77 -3.02
C TYR A 3 -11.56 -20.38 -3.80
N GLU A 4 -10.66 -21.34 -4.04
CA GLU A 4 -9.58 -21.14 -5.00
C GLU A 4 -10.13 -21.39 -6.41
N THR A 5 -10.37 -20.31 -7.15
CA THR A 5 -10.70 -20.37 -8.58
C THR A 5 -9.41 -20.18 -9.38
N ARG A 6 -9.11 -21.13 -10.27
CA ARG A 6 -8.01 -21.06 -11.23
C ARG A 6 -8.60 -21.34 -12.60
N GLU A 7 -8.47 -20.39 -13.51
CA GLU A 7 -8.97 -20.50 -14.89
C GLU A 7 -7.77 -20.40 -15.84
N ILE A 8 -7.84 -21.13 -16.96
CA ILE A 8 -6.84 -21.07 -18.02
C ILE A 8 -7.51 -20.41 -19.22
N ASP A 9 -6.96 -19.28 -19.65
CA ASP A 9 -7.43 -18.52 -20.81
C ASP A 9 -6.39 -18.61 -21.93
N PHE A 10 -6.67 -19.40 -22.96
CA PHE A 10 -5.82 -19.51 -24.16
C PHE A 10 -6.01 -18.34 -25.14
N GLY A 11 -7.03 -17.50 -24.94
CA GLY A 11 -7.29 -16.31 -25.75
C GLY A 11 -6.57 -15.06 -25.24
N ASP A 12 -5.91 -15.14 -24.10
CA ASP A 12 -5.20 -14.00 -23.52
C ASP A 12 -3.91 -13.70 -24.29
N VAL A 13 -4.01 -12.77 -25.24
CA VAL A 13 -2.89 -12.22 -26.00
C VAL A 13 -2.32 -10.95 -25.36
N SER A 14 -2.87 -10.51 -24.22
CA SER A 14 -2.43 -9.28 -23.57
C SER A 14 -1.23 -9.56 -22.66
N GLY A 15 -0.09 -8.99 -23.00
CA GLY A 15 1.15 -9.17 -22.27
C GLY A 15 2.13 -8.07 -22.64
N LEU A 16 3.13 -7.88 -21.80
CA LEU A 16 4.28 -7.04 -22.14
C LEU A 16 5.26 -7.90 -22.93
N ASP A 17 5.90 -7.31 -23.95
CA ASP A 17 6.76 -8.03 -24.90
C ASP A 17 7.99 -8.70 -24.24
N TYR A 18 8.25 -8.43 -22.96
CA TYR A 18 9.32 -9.07 -22.20
C TYR A 18 8.95 -10.44 -21.60
N TYR A 19 7.68 -10.85 -21.61
CA TYR A 19 7.29 -12.17 -21.12
C TYR A 19 7.68 -13.27 -22.11
N THR A 20 8.24 -14.37 -21.59
CA THR A 20 8.81 -15.46 -22.39
C THR A 20 8.09 -16.80 -22.18
N GLY A 21 7.02 -16.83 -21.37
CA GLY A 21 6.32 -18.06 -21.04
C GLY A 21 4.99 -17.78 -20.35
N LEU A 22 4.67 -18.56 -19.31
CA LEU A 22 3.44 -18.43 -18.54
C LEU A 22 3.23 -16.99 -18.08
N THR A 23 2.06 -16.45 -18.39
CA THR A 23 1.52 -15.20 -17.82
C THR A 23 0.30 -15.53 -16.96
N PHE A 24 -0.03 -14.64 -16.03
CA PHE A 24 -1.22 -14.76 -15.20
C PHE A 24 -1.75 -13.38 -14.80
N LYS A 25 -3.05 -13.33 -14.53
CA LYS A 25 -3.75 -12.18 -13.98
C LYS A 25 -4.38 -12.56 -12.65
N ILE A 26 -4.40 -11.60 -11.73
CA ILE A 26 -4.97 -11.78 -10.39
C ILE A 26 -6.27 -10.99 -10.35
N TYR A 27 -7.36 -11.64 -9.95
CA TYR A 27 -8.65 -11.02 -9.76
C TYR A 27 -9.09 -11.18 -8.30
N ALA A 28 -9.71 -10.14 -7.75
CA ALA A 28 -10.26 -10.16 -6.41
C ALA A 28 -11.79 -9.98 -6.47
N LYS A 29 -12.51 -10.74 -5.64
CA LYS A 29 -13.97 -10.55 -5.52
C LYS A 29 -14.29 -9.12 -5.08
N GLY A 30 -15.09 -8.43 -5.88
CA GLY A 30 -15.46 -7.03 -5.66
C GLY A 30 -14.60 -6.02 -6.44
N ALA A 31 -13.53 -6.47 -7.09
CA ALA A 31 -12.80 -5.67 -8.06
C ALA A 31 -13.55 -5.67 -9.40
N GLY A 32 -13.60 -4.52 -10.08
CA GLY A 32 -14.15 -4.40 -11.44
C GLY A 32 -13.16 -4.77 -12.55
N SER A 33 -11.90 -5.03 -12.18
CA SER A 33 -10.79 -5.33 -13.07
C SER A 33 -9.80 -6.26 -12.38
N ARG A 34 -8.76 -6.69 -13.10
CA ARG A 34 -7.60 -7.35 -12.49
C ARG A 34 -6.98 -6.44 -11.42
N VAL A 35 -6.48 -7.04 -10.35
CA VAL A 35 -5.77 -6.36 -9.25
C VAL A 35 -4.27 -6.66 -9.25
N GLY A 36 -3.81 -7.43 -10.24
CA GLY A 36 -2.42 -7.78 -10.40
C GLY A 36 -2.23 -8.60 -11.67
N ALA A 37 -0.97 -8.74 -12.07
CA ALA A 37 -0.57 -9.55 -13.21
C ALA A 37 0.91 -9.92 -13.07
N GLY A 38 1.31 -10.98 -13.73
CA GLY A 38 2.69 -11.45 -13.72
C GLY A 38 2.96 -12.47 -14.80
N GLY A 39 4.19 -12.96 -14.80
CA GLY A 39 4.61 -13.99 -15.74
C GLY A 39 6.10 -14.28 -15.69
N ARG A 40 6.52 -15.24 -16.50
CA ARG A 40 7.93 -15.62 -16.72
C ARG A 40 8.58 -14.69 -17.74
N TYR A 41 9.79 -14.22 -17.46
CA TYR A 41 10.52 -13.22 -18.25
C TYR A 41 12.03 -13.51 -18.30
N ASP A 42 12.40 -14.65 -18.89
CA ASP A 42 13.78 -15.16 -18.87
C ASP A 42 14.80 -14.28 -19.59
N LEU A 43 14.33 -13.38 -20.46
CA LEU A 43 15.19 -12.51 -21.28
C LEU A 43 15.25 -11.06 -20.78
N LEU A 44 14.45 -10.69 -19.78
CA LEU A 44 14.39 -9.29 -19.32
C LEU A 44 15.73 -8.81 -18.76
N THR A 45 16.43 -9.68 -18.04
CA THR A 45 17.72 -9.40 -17.42
C THR A 45 18.86 -9.28 -18.43
N ALA A 46 18.68 -9.80 -19.66
CA ALA A 46 19.67 -9.69 -20.73
C ALA A 46 19.97 -8.23 -21.09
N ASN A 47 18.97 -7.34 -20.95
CA ASN A 47 19.12 -5.89 -21.13
C ASN A 47 20.10 -5.25 -20.12
N PHE A 48 20.43 -5.96 -19.04
CA PHE A 48 21.34 -5.55 -17.98
C PHE A 48 22.64 -6.37 -17.94
N GLY A 49 22.91 -7.16 -18.99
CA GLY A 49 24.19 -7.86 -19.17
C GLY A 49 24.22 -9.32 -18.71
N LYS A 50 23.09 -9.91 -18.30
CA LYS A 50 23.03 -11.33 -17.94
C LYS A 50 21.65 -11.91 -18.24
N THR A 51 21.60 -13.01 -18.99
CA THR A 51 20.36 -13.79 -19.16
C THR A 51 20.15 -14.67 -17.94
N GLU A 52 19.03 -14.53 -17.25
CA GLU A 52 18.67 -15.32 -16.07
C GLU A 52 17.18 -15.66 -16.12
N PRO A 53 16.79 -16.95 -15.96
CA PRO A 53 15.39 -17.33 -15.86
C PRO A 53 14.71 -16.63 -14.69
N ALA A 54 13.55 -16.03 -14.93
CA ALA A 54 12.90 -15.20 -13.92
C ALA A 54 11.37 -15.24 -14.03
N ILE A 55 10.70 -15.08 -12.89
CA ILE A 55 9.25 -15.00 -12.77
C ILE A 55 8.90 -13.98 -11.68
N GLY A 56 7.81 -13.26 -11.86
CA GLY A 56 7.35 -12.27 -10.89
C GLY A 56 6.00 -11.69 -11.27
N PHE A 57 5.53 -10.77 -10.43
CA PHE A 57 4.23 -10.14 -10.58
C PHE A 57 4.23 -8.75 -9.98
N MET A 58 3.17 -8.02 -10.26
CA MET A 58 2.82 -6.77 -9.62
C MET A 58 1.41 -6.85 -9.05
N LEU A 59 1.13 -5.97 -8.10
CA LEU A 59 -0.19 -5.74 -7.55
C LEU A 59 -0.57 -4.28 -7.76
N GLU A 60 -1.80 -4.04 -8.16
CA GLU A 60 -2.38 -2.71 -8.29
C GLU A 60 -2.90 -2.29 -6.91
N LEU A 61 -2.08 -1.53 -6.17
CA LEU A 61 -2.39 -1.13 -4.81
C LEU A 61 -3.70 -0.35 -4.75
N ASP A 62 -3.92 0.61 -5.66
CA ASP A 62 -5.16 1.41 -5.71
C ASP A 62 -6.40 0.51 -5.82
N ALA A 63 -6.37 -0.45 -6.75
CA ALA A 63 -7.47 -1.41 -6.95
C ALA A 63 -7.67 -2.31 -5.71
N LEU A 64 -6.59 -2.72 -5.05
CA LEU A 64 -6.68 -3.50 -3.81
C LEU A 64 -7.24 -2.68 -2.65
N THR A 65 -6.77 -1.44 -2.44
CA THR A 65 -7.33 -0.54 -1.43
C THR A 65 -8.80 -0.27 -1.69
N ASP A 66 -9.22 -0.07 -2.94
CA ASP A 66 -10.63 0.10 -3.28
C ASP A 66 -11.48 -1.11 -2.87
N VAL A 67 -10.99 -2.33 -3.12
CA VAL A 67 -11.65 -3.57 -2.70
C VAL A 67 -11.73 -3.67 -1.17
N LEU A 68 -10.64 -3.35 -0.47
CA LEU A 68 -10.59 -3.37 0.99
C LEU A 68 -11.53 -2.33 1.61
N LEU A 69 -11.51 -1.10 1.11
CA LEU A 69 -12.40 -0.02 1.54
C LEU A 69 -13.87 -0.34 1.30
N ARG A 70 -14.21 -0.96 0.16
CA ARG A 70 -15.58 -1.40 -0.11
C ARG A 70 -16.03 -2.53 0.80
N ARG A 71 -15.13 -3.45 1.19
CA ARG A 71 -15.40 -4.47 2.22
C ARG A 71 -15.59 -3.84 3.59
N GLU A 72 -14.77 -2.84 3.92
CA GLU A 72 -14.78 -2.11 5.20
C GLU A 72 -15.82 -0.99 5.29
N ARG A 73 -16.61 -0.70 4.24
CA ARG A 73 -17.81 0.16 4.40
C ARG A 73 -18.90 -0.50 5.29
N GLY A 74 -18.68 -1.74 5.76
CA GLY A 74 -19.38 -2.34 6.91
C GLY A 74 -18.64 -2.23 8.26
N GLY A 75 -17.47 -1.59 8.30
CA GLY A 75 -16.58 -1.46 9.44
C GLY A 75 -15.66 -0.26 9.24
N MET A 76 -16.18 0.92 9.59
CA MET A 76 -15.48 2.20 9.81
C MET A 76 -13.95 2.07 9.81
N LEU A 77 -13.29 2.64 8.80
CA LEU A 77 -11.84 2.86 8.75
C LEU A 77 -11.34 3.43 10.09
N ALA A 78 -10.90 2.54 10.97
CA ALA A 78 -9.95 2.87 12.01
C ALA A 78 -8.58 2.95 11.32
N ALA A 79 -7.78 3.99 11.44
CA ALA A 79 -7.80 5.10 12.36
C ALA A 79 -7.33 6.34 11.61
N ASN A 80 -8.04 7.46 11.78
CA ASN A 80 -7.36 8.74 11.71
C ASN A 80 -6.31 8.71 12.80
N SER A 81 -5.10 8.39 12.40
CA SER A 81 -3.95 8.20 13.28
C SER A 81 -3.56 9.52 13.99
N ASP A 82 -4.12 10.63 13.50
CA ASP A 82 -4.08 11.96 14.09
C ASP A 82 -5.06 12.17 15.26
N LEU A 83 -6.14 11.38 15.36
CA LEU A 83 -7.12 11.48 16.46
C LEU A 83 -6.63 10.83 17.77
N ASP A 84 -5.68 9.89 17.69
CA ASP A 84 -5.05 9.25 18.85
C ASP A 84 -3.81 9.99 19.37
N ALA A 85 -3.43 11.10 18.73
CA ALA A 85 -2.28 11.89 19.18
C ALA A 85 -2.68 12.78 20.37
N THR A 86 -1.91 12.71 21.47
CA THR A 86 -2.09 13.66 22.57
C THR A 86 -1.68 15.06 22.10
N MET A 87 -2.61 16.01 22.24
CA MET A 87 -2.35 17.42 21.97
C MET A 87 -1.58 18.04 23.14
N ILE A 88 -0.44 18.66 22.85
CA ILE A 88 0.26 19.53 23.80
C ILE A 88 0.24 20.97 23.28
N THR A 89 -0.22 21.87 24.13
CA THR A 89 -0.40 23.29 23.79
C THR A 89 0.42 24.17 24.72
N GLY A 90 0.83 25.34 24.21
CA GLY A 90 1.64 26.28 24.97
C GLY A 90 2.11 27.46 24.11
N ASN A 91 2.75 28.42 24.77
CA ASN A 91 3.12 29.70 24.16
C ASN A 91 4.63 29.78 23.84
N GLU A 92 5.42 28.82 24.34
CA GLU A 92 6.87 28.80 24.22
C GLU A 92 7.36 27.53 23.54
N THR A 93 8.13 27.69 22.47
CA THR A 93 8.52 26.61 21.55
C THR A 93 9.45 25.58 22.19
N ALA A 94 10.52 26.02 22.89
CA ALA A 94 11.54 25.11 23.41
C ALA A 94 11.00 24.17 24.51
N PRO A 95 10.25 24.64 25.54
CA PRO A 95 9.66 23.75 26.54
C PRO A 95 8.64 22.77 25.95
N LEU A 96 7.81 23.22 25.01
CA LEU A 96 6.85 22.37 24.30
C LEU A 96 7.55 21.25 23.53
N PHE A 97 8.63 21.57 22.83
CA PHE A 97 9.39 20.60 22.05
C PHE A 97 10.06 19.55 22.93
N MET A 98 10.63 19.95 24.07
CA MET A 98 11.23 19.01 25.04
C MET A 98 10.18 18.05 25.62
N LYS A 99 9.02 18.57 26.02
CA LYS A 99 7.89 17.76 26.48
C LYS A 99 7.38 16.80 25.40
N ALA A 100 7.35 17.23 24.13
CA ALA A 100 7.00 16.37 23.01
C ALA A 100 8.00 15.23 22.83
N LYS A 101 9.30 15.55 22.93
CA LYS A 101 10.40 14.59 22.79
C LYS A 101 10.35 13.50 23.84
N GLU A 102 10.18 13.85 25.11
CA GLU A 102 10.06 12.90 26.22
C GLU A 102 8.88 11.92 26.02
N ARG A 103 7.73 12.46 25.60
CA ARG A 103 6.54 11.64 25.32
C ARG A 103 6.73 10.73 24.11
N ARG A 104 7.35 11.22 23.03
CA ARG A 104 7.68 10.42 21.84
C ARG A 104 8.69 9.32 22.16
N GLN A 105 9.63 9.55 23.08
CA GLN A 105 10.54 8.50 23.57
C GLN A 105 9.81 7.36 24.31
N ARG A 106 8.58 7.61 24.79
CA ARG A 106 7.69 6.60 25.37
C ARG A 106 6.71 6.00 24.35
N ASN A 107 6.98 6.15 23.05
CA ASN A 107 6.08 5.78 21.96
C ASN A 107 4.69 6.46 21.99
N GLU A 108 4.53 7.57 22.72
CA GLU A 108 3.31 8.37 22.63
C GLU A 108 3.31 9.19 21.33
N ARG A 109 2.17 9.19 20.63
CA ARG A 109 1.94 10.10 19.51
C ARG A 109 1.57 11.47 20.07
N VAL A 110 2.33 12.49 19.69
CA VAL A 110 2.16 13.84 20.22
C VAL A 110 2.12 14.87 19.10
N ARG A 111 1.08 15.71 19.15
CA ARG A 111 0.89 16.87 18.27
C ARG A 111 1.08 18.14 19.07
N ILE A 112 1.92 19.04 18.55
CA ILE A 112 2.22 20.34 19.16
C ILE A 112 1.30 21.38 18.53
N ASP A 113 0.64 22.18 19.36
CA ASP A 113 -0.11 23.35 18.93
C ASP A 113 0.41 24.59 19.67
N LEU A 114 1.06 25.48 18.92
CA LEU A 114 1.58 26.73 19.45
C LEU A 114 0.46 27.76 19.44
N LYS A 115 -0.01 28.16 20.62
CA LYS A 115 -0.97 29.26 20.72
C LYS A 115 -0.27 30.54 20.23
N ARG A 116 -0.76 31.12 19.13
CA ARG A 116 -0.32 32.46 18.72
C ARG A 116 -0.58 33.42 19.88
N ARG A 117 0.37 34.29 20.18
CA ARG A 117 0.08 35.49 20.97
C ARG A 117 -0.96 36.29 20.18
N GLU A 118 -2.13 36.51 20.78
CA GLU A 118 -3.05 37.52 20.25
C GLU A 118 -2.36 38.89 20.34
N PRO A 119 -2.54 39.75 19.32
CA PRO A 119 -1.89 41.06 19.23
C PRO A 119 -2.31 42.01 20.36
#